data_AF-A0A3M2CX78-F1
#
_entry.id   AF-A0A3M2CX78-F1
#
_cell.length_a   1.000
_cell.length_b   1.000
_cell.length_c   1.000
_cell.angle_alpha   90.00
_cell.angle_beta   90.00
_cell.angle_gamma   90.00
#
_symmetry.space_group_name_H-M   'P 1'
#
loop_
_entity.id
_entity.type
_entity.pdbx_description
1 polymer ?
#
loop_
_entity_poly.entity_id
_entity_poly.type
_entity_poly.pdbx_seq_one_letter_code
_entity_poly.pdbx_strand_id
1 'polypeptide(L)'
;MKRLLSVIAISAVSAGIYAGTPTIDGTFDGVSVWGPAVATNSNPGFSGAGATATDLYVTDDASYVYFGAQISGLAGWMSFGFAIDSQSGGGNTQETWGRQINFNFPTNSVGDAPDVVIRGNCNNSWIEQHTWNGSTWQGFGTNIGTSEANSNPSTGWIECRVAKSVLNMRASKQGQVEFYLTGDQNAHGLFTSVPYDTPCAEWNPSSPQVLSNPSGPVNLPVALSAFTLE
;
A
#
# COMPACT_ATOMS: atom_id res chain seq x y z
N MET A 1 -3.92 -56.28 -22.72
CA MET A 1 -4.32 -55.67 -21.43
C MET A 1 -3.58 -54.34 -21.30
N LYS A 2 -4.25 -53.20 -21.58
CA LYS A 2 -3.67 -51.86 -21.40
C LYS A 2 -4.05 -51.37 -20.02
N ARG A 3 -3.07 -51.17 -19.13
CA ARG A 3 -3.27 -50.57 -17.80
C ARG A 3 -3.29 -49.06 -17.97
N LEU A 4 -4.41 -48.40 -17.67
CA LEU A 4 -4.47 -46.95 -17.50
C LEU A 4 -3.84 -46.61 -16.14
N LEU A 5 -2.81 -45.77 -16.14
CA LEU A 5 -2.37 -45.04 -14.94
C LEU A 5 -3.17 -43.74 -14.88
N SER A 6 -4.04 -43.60 -13.88
CA SER A 6 -4.63 -42.31 -13.53
C SER A 6 -3.63 -41.54 -12.68
N VAL A 7 -3.10 -40.45 -13.22
CA VAL A 7 -2.31 -39.48 -12.46
C VAL A 7 -3.29 -38.59 -11.70
N ILE A 8 -3.35 -38.74 -10.38
CA ILE A 8 -4.06 -37.82 -9.51
C ILE A 8 -3.14 -36.61 -9.30
N ALA A 9 -3.46 -35.49 -9.94
CA ALA A 9 -2.83 -34.22 -9.65
C ALA A 9 -3.38 -33.73 -8.28
N ILE A 10 -2.58 -33.86 -7.23
CA ILE A 10 -2.86 -33.22 -5.96
C ILE A 10 -2.46 -31.76 -6.13
N SER A 11 -3.45 -30.89 -6.37
CA SER A 11 -3.26 -29.45 -6.24
C SER A 11 -2.88 -29.17 -4.78
N ALA A 12 -1.63 -28.78 -4.54
CA ALA A 12 -1.23 -28.28 -3.24
C ALA A 12 -2.02 -26.99 -2.98
N VAL A 13 -3.06 -27.09 -2.16
CA VAL A 13 -3.65 -25.92 -1.52
C VAL A 13 -2.56 -25.41 -0.58
N SER A 14 -1.87 -24.35 -0.99
CA SER A 14 -1.07 -23.53 -0.10
C SER A 14 -2.03 -23.01 0.97
N ALA A 15 -2.17 -23.74 2.07
CA ALA A 15 -2.70 -23.17 3.29
C ALA A 15 -1.75 -22.02 3.64
N GLY A 16 -2.19 -20.79 3.35
CA GLY A 16 -1.43 -19.59 3.67
C GLY A 16 -1.07 -19.68 5.14
N ILE A 17 0.24 -19.69 5.43
CA ILE A 17 0.70 -19.50 6.80
C ILE A 17 0.19 -18.12 7.16
N TYR A 18 -0.78 -18.06 8.07
CA TYR A 18 -1.23 -16.80 8.65
C TYR A 18 0.01 -16.11 9.21
N ALA A 19 0.42 -15.02 8.55
CA ALA A 19 1.42 -14.13 9.08
C ALA A 19 0.77 -13.41 10.28
N GLY A 20 1.49 -13.28 11.40
CA GLY A 20 0.95 -12.79 12.67
C GLY A 20 0.32 -11.39 12.57
N THR A 21 -0.31 -10.93 13.66
CA THR A 21 -0.86 -9.57 13.77
C THR A 21 0.26 -8.58 14.13
N PRO A 22 0.63 -7.64 13.23
CA PRO A 22 1.64 -6.65 13.55
C PRO A 22 1.17 -5.64 14.60
N THR A 23 2.14 -5.10 15.36
CA THR A 23 1.93 -3.96 16.24
C THR A 23 2.31 -2.67 15.50
N ILE A 24 1.39 -1.71 15.43
CA ILE A 24 1.67 -0.41 14.82
C ILE A 24 2.45 0.46 15.81
N ASP A 25 3.78 0.45 15.70
CA ASP A 25 4.68 1.17 16.62
C ASP A 25 5.95 1.77 15.97
N GLY A 26 6.12 1.61 14.66
CA GLY A 26 7.27 2.06 13.90
C GLY A 26 8.44 1.06 13.90
N THR A 27 8.21 -0.18 14.30
CA THR A 27 9.23 -1.24 14.34
C THR A 27 8.82 -2.41 13.45
N PHE A 28 9.75 -2.90 12.63
CA PHE A 28 9.47 -4.09 11.84
C PHE A 28 9.43 -5.33 12.74
N ASP A 29 8.25 -5.91 12.91
CA ASP A 29 8.01 -7.15 13.67
C ASP A 29 8.65 -8.42 13.05
N GLY A 30 9.29 -8.26 11.89
CA GLY A 30 9.99 -9.32 11.19
C GLY A 30 9.10 -10.14 10.25
N VAL A 31 9.76 -10.87 9.37
CA VAL A 31 9.13 -11.69 8.32
C VAL A 31 8.23 -12.80 8.88
N SER A 32 8.46 -13.25 10.12
CA SER A 32 7.57 -14.22 10.78
C SER A 32 6.19 -13.65 11.11
N VAL A 33 6.08 -12.32 11.24
CA VAL A 33 4.82 -11.61 11.50
C VAL A 33 4.25 -11.04 10.20
N TRP A 34 5.08 -10.41 9.36
CA TRP A 34 4.62 -9.75 8.14
C TRP A 34 4.50 -10.66 6.92
N GLY A 35 5.10 -11.85 6.97
CA GLY A 35 5.35 -12.64 5.77
C GLY A 35 6.45 -12.05 4.89
N PRO A 36 6.73 -12.65 3.72
CA PRO A 36 7.66 -12.09 2.75
C PRO A 36 7.10 -10.80 2.13
N ALA A 37 7.98 -9.95 1.62
CA ALA A 37 7.58 -8.77 0.86
C ALA A 37 6.72 -9.15 -0.36
N VAL A 38 5.61 -8.44 -0.56
CA VAL A 38 4.72 -8.60 -1.73
C VAL A 38 5.23 -7.83 -2.95
N ALA A 39 6.19 -6.91 -2.76
CA ALA A 39 6.94 -6.28 -3.82
C ALA A 39 8.28 -5.77 -3.32
N THR A 40 9.24 -5.67 -4.24
CA THR A 40 10.59 -5.16 -3.97
C THR A 40 10.98 -4.15 -5.04
N ASN A 41 11.77 -3.15 -4.68
CA ASN A 41 12.40 -2.19 -5.58
C ASN A 41 13.91 -2.12 -5.30
N SER A 42 14.72 -2.27 -6.35
CA SER A 42 16.18 -2.15 -6.30
C SER A 42 16.72 -0.91 -7.01
N ASN A 43 15.84 -0.12 -7.65
CA ASN A 43 16.21 1.12 -8.31
C ASN A 43 16.26 2.27 -7.28
N PRO A 44 17.26 3.16 -7.39
CA PRO A 44 17.36 4.31 -6.50
C PRO A 44 16.17 5.27 -6.69
N GLY A 45 15.76 5.91 -5.61
CA GLY A 45 14.85 7.04 -5.65
C GLY A 45 15.50 8.32 -6.21
N PHE A 46 14.78 9.43 -6.12
CA PHE A 46 15.25 10.76 -6.45
C PHE A 46 16.49 11.11 -5.63
N SER A 47 17.62 11.29 -6.33
CA SER A 47 18.92 11.55 -5.70
C SER A 47 18.93 12.74 -4.75
N GLY A 48 18.13 13.78 -5.00
CA GLY A 48 18.02 14.95 -4.12
C GLY A 48 17.45 14.62 -2.74
N ALA A 49 16.56 13.63 -2.65
CA ALA A 49 15.97 13.19 -1.38
C ALA A 49 16.85 12.16 -0.65
N GLY A 50 17.69 11.41 -1.38
CA GLY A 50 18.60 10.42 -0.80
C GLY A 50 17.91 9.21 -0.15
N ALA A 51 16.63 8.97 -0.48
CA ALA A 51 15.83 7.88 0.07
C ALA A 51 15.41 6.90 -1.03
N THR A 52 15.28 5.62 -0.68
CA THR A 52 14.79 4.56 -1.59
C THR A 52 13.90 3.60 -0.82
N ALA A 53 12.65 3.46 -1.28
CA ALA A 53 11.73 2.45 -0.80
C ALA A 53 12.11 1.11 -1.45
N THR A 54 12.29 0.08 -0.62
CA THR A 54 12.95 -1.18 -0.99
C THR A 54 12.00 -2.36 -0.97
N ASP A 55 11.15 -2.46 0.04
CA ASP A 55 10.24 -3.59 0.22
C ASP A 55 8.86 -3.10 0.64
N LEU A 56 7.83 -3.76 0.10
CA LEU A 56 6.43 -3.59 0.49
C LEU A 56 5.93 -4.89 1.11
N TYR A 57 5.31 -4.80 2.28
CA TYR A 57 4.76 -5.93 3.03
C TYR A 57 3.26 -5.76 3.20
N VAL A 58 2.54 -6.88 3.13
CA VAL A 58 1.10 -6.93 3.39
C VAL A 58 0.80 -8.21 4.16
N THR A 59 0.09 -8.05 5.28
CA THR A 59 -0.49 -9.15 6.05
C THR A 59 -1.87 -8.75 6.56
N ASP A 60 -2.55 -9.64 7.26
CA ASP A 60 -3.88 -9.37 7.80
C ASP A 60 -4.21 -10.14 9.07
N ASP A 61 -5.25 -9.67 9.76
CA ASP A 61 -5.90 -10.39 10.85
C ASP A 61 -7.42 -10.44 10.67
N ALA A 62 -8.19 -10.86 11.68
CA ALA A 62 -9.65 -10.93 11.55
C ALA A 62 -10.33 -9.58 11.20
N SER A 63 -9.72 -8.44 11.55
CA SER A 63 -10.34 -7.11 11.50
C SER A 63 -9.65 -6.13 10.56
N TYR A 64 -8.35 -6.29 10.33
CA TYR A 64 -7.49 -5.32 9.65
C TYR A 64 -6.66 -5.97 8.54
N VAL A 65 -6.29 -5.14 7.57
CA VAL A 65 -5.17 -5.40 6.67
C VAL A 65 -4.05 -4.45 7.05
N TYR A 66 -2.83 -4.97 7.08
CA TYR A 66 -1.62 -4.26 7.49
C TYR A 66 -0.74 -4.05 6.28
N PHE A 67 -0.15 -2.85 6.18
CA PHE A 67 0.78 -2.47 5.13
C PHE A 67 2.06 -1.96 5.77
N GLY A 68 3.20 -2.41 5.26
CA GLY A 68 4.51 -2.03 5.76
C GLY A 68 5.45 -1.70 4.61
N ALA A 69 6.34 -0.74 4.79
CA ALA A 69 7.34 -0.37 3.81
C ALA A 69 8.71 -0.20 4.48
N GLN A 70 9.74 -0.76 3.86
CA GLN A 70 11.13 -0.53 4.24
C GLN A 70 11.76 0.52 3.33
N ILE A 71 12.32 1.56 3.93
CA ILE A 71 12.94 2.69 3.24
C ILE A 71 14.38 2.84 3.73
N SER A 72 15.34 2.91 2.81
CA SER A 72 16.68 3.39 3.11
C SER A 72 16.74 4.92 3.01
N GLY A 73 17.48 5.57 3.90
CA GLY A 73 17.63 7.03 3.87
C GLY A 73 16.38 7.82 4.29
N LEU A 74 15.42 7.18 4.98
CA LEU A 74 14.23 7.86 5.48
C LEU A 74 14.61 9.00 6.43
N ALA A 75 14.07 10.20 6.17
CA ALA A 75 14.28 11.36 7.02
C ALA A 75 12.94 11.90 7.53
N GLY A 76 12.93 12.46 8.74
CA GLY A 76 11.69 12.93 9.37
C GLY A 76 10.94 13.99 8.56
N TRP A 77 11.63 14.85 7.81
CA TRP A 77 10.97 15.91 7.03
C TRP A 77 10.16 15.37 5.84
N MET A 78 10.30 14.09 5.47
CA MET A 78 9.57 13.49 4.35
C MET A 78 8.12 13.20 4.73
N SER A 79 7.26 13.06 3.72
CA SER A 79 5.91 12.51 3.86
C SER A 79 5.79 11.20 3.09
N PHE A 80 4.88 10.35 3.52
CA PHE A 80 4.63 9.03 2.91
C PHE A 80 3.16 8.86 2.54
N GLY A 81 2.89 7.86 1.70
CA GLY A 81 1.55 7.31 1.57
C GLY A 81 1.53 5.85 1.11
N PHE A 82 0.47 5.15 1.50
CA PHE A 82 0.03 3.88 0.97
C PHE A 82 -1.23 4.14 0.15
N ALA A 83 -1.13 3.97 -1.15
CA ALA A 83 -2.23 4.06 -2.10
C ALA A 83 -2.81 2.65 -2.30
N ILE A 84 -4.07 2.44 -1.90
CA ILE A 84 -4.72 1.14 -1.84
C ILE A 84 -5.98 1.19 -2.70
N ASP A 85 -6.04 0.27 -3.67
CA ASP A 85 -7.22 0.04 -4.50
C ASP A 85 -7.85 -1.30 -4.10
N SER A 86 -9.09 -1.25 -3.60
CA SER A 86 -9.79 -2.38 -3.00
C SER A 86 -11.20 -2.60 -3.58
N GLN A 87 -11.70 -1.69 -4.40
CA GLN A 87 -13.03 -1.67 -5.02
C GLN A 87 -12.94 -1.20 -6.46
N SER A 88 -13.97 -1.46 -7.26
CA SER A 88 -14.06 -0.86 -8.60
C SER A 88 -14.56 0.58 -8.51
N GLY A 89 -13.95 1.51 -9.25
CA GLY A 89 -14.48 2.86 -9.42
C GLY A 89 -13.77 3.93 -8.60
N GLY A 90 -12.52 3.68 -8.20
CA GLY A 90 -11.59 4.73 -7.82
C GLY A 90 -11.48 5.73 -8.97
N GLY A 91 -11.63 7.02 -8.66
CA GLY A 91 -11.91 8.02 -9.69
C GLY A 91 -11.04 9.27 -9.65
N ASN A 92 -10.38 9.57 -8.54
CA ASN A 92 -9.51 10.73 -8.45
C ASN A 92 -8.05 10.33 -8.58
N THR A 93 -7.44 10.86 -9.63
CA THR A 93 -6.04 10.59 -9.96
C THR A 93 -5.08 11.50 -9.21
N GLN A 94 -5.52 12.55 -8.51
CA GLN A 94 -4.61 13.46 -7.81
C GLN A 94 -4.31 12.98 -6.39
N GLU A 95 -3.03 13.01 -5.99
CA GLU A 95 -2.60 12.75 -4.61
C GLU A 95 -3.29 13.69 -3.61
N THR A 96 -3.64 13.15 -2.45
CA THR A 96 -4.71 13.73 -1.63
C THR A 96 -4.35 14.98 -0.82
N TRP A 97 -3.11 15.42 -0.71
CA TRP A 97 -2.71 16.73 -0.16
C TRP A 97 -2.21 17.64 -1.29
N GLY A 98 -2.39 17.22 -2.55
CA GLY A 98 -2.04 18.01 -3.73
C GLY A 98 -0.54 18.03 -4.01
N ARG A 99 0.19 16.95 -3.70
CA ARG A 99 1.59 16.79 -4.15
C ARG A 99 1.66 16.64 -5.66
N GLN A 100 2.82 16.85 -6.27
CA GLN A 100 3.03 16.66 -7.71
C GLN A 100 3.08 15.16 -8.06
N ILE A 101 2.00 14.46 -7.76
CA ILE A 101 1.84 13.02 -7.85
C ILE A 101 0.42 12.72 -8.31
N ASN A 102 0.29 11.92 -9.36
CA ASN A 102 -0.97 11.36 -9.83
C ASN A 102 -0.99 9.84 -9.69
N PHE A 103 -2.11 9.27 -9.30
CA PHE A 103 -2.41 7.85 -9.34
C PHE A 103 -2.98 7.45 -10.72
N ASN A 104 -2.53 6.32 -11.23
CA ASN A 104 -3.03 5.70 -12.45
C ASN A 104 -2.88 4.17 -12.34
N PHE A 105 -3.69 3.55 -11.49
CA PHE A 105 -3.58 2.12 -11.22
C PHE A 105 -4.16 1.33 -12.40
N PRO A 106 -3.42 0.33 -12.91
CA PRO A 106 -3.85 -0.43 -14.07
C PRO A 106 -4.99 -1.38 -13.68
N THR A 107 -6.07 -1.36 -14.47
CA THR A 107 -7.06 -2.44 -14.44
C THR A 107 -7.19 -3.15 -15.78
N ASN A 108 -7.94 -4.24 -15.73
CA ASN A 108 -8.27 -5.12 -16.82
C ASN A 108 -9.03 -4.40 -17.96
N SER A 109 -9.65 -3.21 -17.76
CA SER A 109 -10.45 -2.56 -18.83
C SER A 109 -10.78 -1.06 -18.69
N VAL A 110 -10.58 -0.38 -17.55
CA VAL A 110 -10.82 1.08 -17.40
C VAL A 110 -9.84 1.61 -16.36
N GLY A 111 -9.03 2.63 -16.65
CA GLY A 111 -8.08 3.19 -15.67
C GLY A 111 -8.76 3.44 -14.31
N ASP A 112 -8.12 3.00 -13.22
CA ASP A 112 -8.65 3.05 -11.86
C ASP A 112 -7.66 3.81 -10.98
N ALA A 113 -8.09 4.13 -9.77
CA ALA A 113 -7.30 4.87 -8.81
C ALA A 113 -7.51 4.26 -7.41
N PRO A 114 -6.69 4.63 -6.42
CA PRO A 114 -6.89 4.17 -5.05
C PRO A 114 -8.29 4.50 -4.51
N ASP A 115 -8.85 3.59 -3.73
CA ASP A 115 -10.04 3.84 -2.91
C ASP A 115 -9.68 4.35 -1.53
N VAL A 116 -8.50 4.00 -1.04
CA VAL A 116 -7.99 4.40 0.26
C VAL A 116 -6.56 4.90 0.11
N VAL A 117 -6.27 6.04 0.74
CA VAL A 117 -4.91 6.53 0.91
C VAL A 117 -4.66 6.74 2.39
N ILE A 118 -3.73 5.98 2.97
CA ILE A 118 -3.14 6.30 4.26
C ILE A 118 -1.89 7.13 3.99
N ARG A 119 -1.75 8.26 4.65
CA ARG A 119 -0.62 9.15 4.43
C ARG A 119 -0.24 9.92 5.68
N GLY A 120 1.00 10.38 5.76
CA GLY A 120 1.45 11.13 6.93
C GLY A 120 2.80 11.80 6.75
N ASN A 121 3.20 12.53 7.78
CA ASN A 121 4.54 13.10 7.90
C ASN A 121 5.44 12.17 8.72
N CYS A 122 6.73 12.09 8.38
CA CYS A 122 7.67 11.21 9.08
C CYS A 122 8.27 11.84 10.35
N ASN A 123 8.02 13.13 10.61
CA ASN A 123 8.57 13.90 11.75
C ASN A 123 7.55 14.18 12.85
N ASN A 124 6.29 13.78 12.65
CA ASN A 124 5.24 14.04 13.62
C ASN A 124 4.12 13.00 13.49
N SER A 125 3.16 13.06 14.42
CA SER A 125 2.06 12.12 14.51
C SER A 125 0.86 12.48 13.60
N TRP A 126 1.02 13.36 12.61
CA TRP A 126 -0.06 13.77 11.71
C TRP A 126 -0.19 12.81 10.53
N ILE A 127 -1.25 12.01 10.58
CA ILE A 127 -1.54 10.94 9.64
C ILE A 127 -3.02 11.01 9.30
N GLU A 128 -3.37 10.89 8.02
CA GLU A 128 -4.76 10.91 7.58
C GLU A 128 -5.09 9.64 6.79
N GLN A 129 -6.33 9.15 6.96
CA GLN A 129 -6.94 8.18 6.07
C GLN A 129 -7.92 8.91 5.18
N HIS A 130 -7.70 8.81 3.87
CA HIS A 130 -8.65 9.30 2.88
C HIS A 130 -9.34 8.14 2.20
N THR A 131 -10.67 8.22 2.11
CA THR A 131 -11.49 7.17 1.48
C THR A 131 -12.31 7.78 0.36
N TRP A 132 -12.25 7.16 -0.81
CA TRP A 132 -13.03 7.55 -1.98
C TRP A 132 -14.47 7.06 -1.79
N ASN A 133 -15.44 7.97 -1.92
CA ASN A 133 -16.86 7.62 -1.83
C ASN A 133 -17.55 7.45 -3.19
N GLY A 134 -16.78 7.42 -4.28
CA GLY A 134 -17.29 7.41 -5.66
C GLY A 134 -17.36 8.78 -6.33
N SER A 135 -17.12 9.88 -5.60
CA SER A 135 -17.15 11.24 -6.19
C SER A 135 -16.15 12.21 -5.57
N THR A 136 -15.79 12.04 -4.30
CA THR A 136 -14.80 12.88 -3.63
C THR A 136 -14.08 12.09 -2.54
N TRP A 137 -12.87 12.54 -2.20
CA TRP A 137 -12.13 12.06 -1.04
C TRP A 137 -12.82 12.50 0.25
N GLN A 138 -12.89 11.60 1.22
CA GLN A 138 -13.36 11.87 2.59
C GLN A 138 -12.18 11.81 3.57
N GLY A 139 -12.32 12.36 4.78
CA GLY A 139 -11.33 12.21 5.86
C GLY A 139 -10.25 13.31 5.96
N PHE A 140 -10.34 14.37 5.15
CA PHE A 140 -9.41 15.50 5.22
C PHE A 140 -9.37 16.16 6.61
N GLY A 141 -8.17 16.56 7.04
CA GLY A 141 -7.96 17.32 8.27
C GLY A 141 -8.22 16.51 9.55
N THR A 142 -8.39 15.19 9.43
CA THR A 142 -8.68 14.30 10.56
C THR A 142 -7.47 13.41 10.81
N ASN A 143 -6.75 13.67 11.89
CA ASN A 143 -5.63 12.83 12.30
C ASN A 143 -6.13 11.49 12.86
N ILE A 144 -5.69 10.37 12.27
CA ILE A 144 -6.05 9.01 12.71
C ILE A 144 -5.16 8.48 13.83
N GLY A 145 -4.06 9.18 14.12
CA GLY A 145 -3.16 8.87 15.23
C GLY A 145 -2.20 7.69 14.97
N THR A 146 -1.22 7.55 15.88
CA THR A 146 -0.08 6.64 15.69
C THR A 146 -0.39 5.18 15.95
N SER A 147 -1.59 4.85 16.43
CA SER A 147 -2.06 3.46 16.57
C SER A 147 -2.57 2.88 15.26
N GLU A 148 -2.85 3.72 14.26
CA GLU A 148 -3.35 3.30 12.95
C GLU A 148 -2.25 3.33 11.88
N ALA A 149 -1.30 4.25 11.99
CA ALA A 149 -0.07 4.20 11.19
C ALA A 149 1.09 4.80 11.97
N ASN A 150 2.32 4.38 11.67
CA ASN A 150 3.50 4.89 12.32
C ASN A 150 4.70 4.88 11.37
N SER A 151 5.68 5.72 11.66
CA SER A 151 6.90 5.85 10.88
C SER A 151 8.09 6.07 11.80
N ASN A 152 9.19 5.40 11.53
CA ASN A 152 10.41 5.51 12.31
C ASN A 152 11.61 5.76 11.38
N PRO A 153 12.02 7.04 11.22
CA PRO A 153 13.18 7.39 10.41
C PRO A 153 14.49 6.71 10.84
N SER A 154 14.63 6.31 12.11
CA SER A 154 15.86 5.67 12.59
C SER A 154 16.03 4.23 12.10
N THR A 155 14.92 3.55 11.81
CA THR A 155 14.89 2.17 11.28
C THR A 155 14.52 2.12 9.80
N GLY A 156 14.01 3.23 9.26
CA GLY A 156 13.52 3.27 7.88
C GLY A 156 12.18 2.55 7.70
N TRP A 157 11.45 2.27 8.78
CA TRP A 157 10.20 1.53 8.74
C TRP A 157 8.99 2.45 8.76
N ILE A 158 8.00 2.18 7.91
CA ILE A 158 6.69 2.83 7.93
C ILE A 158 5.63 1.75 7.81
N GLU A 159 4.56 1.86 8.59
CA GLU A 159 3.49 0.89 8.60
C GLU A 159 2.13 1.52 8.88
N CYS A 160 1.07 0.85 8.46
CA CYS A 160 -0.29 1.17 8.82
C CYS A 160 -1.18 -0.06 8.86
N ARG A 161 -2.36 0.11 9.44
CA ARG A 161 -3.48 -0.81 9.32
C ARG A 161 -4.70 -0.09 8.78
N VAL A 162 -5.51 -0.82 8.03
CA VAL A 162 -6.81 -0.35 7.55
C VAL A 162 -7.85 -1.39 7.92
N ALA A 163 -8.95 -0.95 8.53
CA ALA A 163 -10.04 -1.84 8.87
C ALA A 163 -10.62 -2.47 7.59
N LYS A 164 -10.88 -3.79 7.62
CA LYS A 164 -11.46 -4.52 6.48
C LYS A 164 -12.82 -3.94 6.05
N SER A 165 -13.58 -3.37 6.99
CA SER A 165 -14.84 -2.68 6.73
C SER A 165 -14.68 -1.41 5.89
N VAL A 166 -13.54 -0.71 6.00
CA VAL A 166 -13.22 0.47 5.18
C VAL A 166 -12.86 0.05 3.77
N LEU A 167 -12.03 -1.00 3.64
CA LEU A 167 -11.65 -1.54 2.33
C LEU A 167 -12.85 -2.07 1.55
N ASN A 168 -13.89 -2.52 2.27
CA ASN A 168 -15.17 -3.01 1.72
C ASN A 168 -14.94 -3.89 0.48
N MET A 169 -14.05 -4.86 0.67
CA MET A 169 -13.58 -5.75 -0.37
C MET A 169 -14.74 -6.56 -0.93
N ARG A 170 -15.14 -6.23 -2.17
CA ARG A 170 -16.14 -7.03 -2.89
C ARG A 170 -15.51 -8.39 -3.19
N ALA A 171 -16.28 -9.46 -3.03
CA ALA A 171 -15.85 -10.86 -3.08
C ALA A 171 -15.13 -11.33 -4.38
N SER A 172 -14.87 -10.43 -5.33
CA SER A 172 -14.26 -10.71 -6.63
C SER A 172 -13.04 -9.83 -6.99
N LYS A 173 -12.62 -8.84 -6.17
CA LYS A 173 -11.41 -8.03 -6.46
C LYS A 173 -10.28 -8.41 -5.51
N GLN A 174 -9.16 -8.86 -6.06
CA GLN A 174 -7.87 -8.85 -5.37
C GLN A 174 -7.38 -7.39 -5.36
N GLY A 175 -6.94 -6.89 -4.22
CA GLY A 175 -6.55 -5.48 -4.11
C GLY A 175 -5.17 -5.20 -4.69
N GLN A 176 -4.92 -3.92 -4.94
CA GLN A 176 -3.64 -3.40 -5.37
C GLN A 176 -3.13 -2.39 -4.34
N VAL A 177 -1.83 -2.37 -4.10
CA VAL A 177 -1.22 -1.39 -3.20
C VAL A 177 0.12 -0.92 -3.72
N GLU A 178 0.37 0.38 -3.56
CA GLU A 178 1.65 1.00 -3.81
C GLU A 178 2.02 1.91 -2.65
N PHE A 179 3.27 1.80 -2.17
CA PHE A 179 3.84 2.77 -1.24
C PHE A 179 4.57 3.85 -2.02
N TYR A 180 4.48 5.10 -1.58
CA TYR A 180 5.26 6.21 -2.10
C TYR A 180 5.80 7.12 -1.01
N LEU A 181 6.92 7.75 -1.30
CA LEU A 181 7.58 8.76 -0.48
C LEU A 181 7.68 10.07 -1.25
N THR A 182 7.47 11.18 -0.56
CA THR A 182 7.54 12.56 -1.09
C THR A 182 8.06 13.50 0.00
N GLY A 183 8.16 14.81 -0.27
CA GLY A 183 8.62 15.78 0.74
C GLY A 183 7.47 16.31 1.59
N ASP A 184 7.55 17.53 2.10
CA ASP A 184 6.54 18.17 2.97
C ASP A 184 5.76 19.34 2.33
N GLN A 185 5.99 19.66 1.06
CA GLN A 185 5.36 20.78 0.35
C GLN A 185 4.62 20.32 -0.91
N ASN A 186 3.58 21.05 -1.30
CA ASN A 186 2.74 20.73 -2.46
C ASN A 186 3.51 20.67 -3.78
N ALA A 187 4.60 21.44 -3.90
CA ALA A 187 5.44 21.43 -5.09
C ALA A 187 6.29 20.16 -5.22
N HIS A 188 6.48 19.38 -4.15
CA HIS A 188 7.31 18.17 -4.19
C HIS A 188 6.61 17.03 -4.95
N GLY A 189 7.40 16.31 -5.74
CA GLY A 189 6.98 15.14 -6.51
C GLY A 189 7.25 13.80 -5.82
N LEU A 190 7.25 12.73 -6.61
CA LEU A 190 7.57 11.38 -6.15
C LEU A 190 9.07 11.23 -5.90
N PHE A 191 9.48 10.94 -4.66
CA PHE A 191 10.89 10.63 -4.38
C PHE A 191 11.22 9.17 -4.62
N THR A 192 10.34 8.25 -4.25
CA THR A 192 10.52 6.81 -4.49
C THR A 192 9.19 6.12 -4.24
N SER A 193 8.96 4.99 -4.88
CA SER A 193 7.86 4.07 -4.58
C SER A 193 8.32 2.62 -4.53
N VAL A 194 7.48 1.77 -3.94
CA VAL A 194 7.58 0.32 -4.06
C VAL A 194 6.17 -0.27 -4.29
N PRO A 195 5.94 -1.01 -5.41
CA PRO A 195 6.88 -1.24 -6.52
C PRO A 195 7.36 0.05 -7.22
N TYR A 196 8.40 -0.06 -8.02
CA TYR A 196 9.07 1.11 -8.61
C TYR A 196 8.20 1.81 -9.66
N ASP A 197 7.99 3.11 -9.45
CA ASP A 197 7.67 4.10 -10.48
C ASP A 197 8.83 5.10 -10.62
N THR A 198 8.87 5.78 -11.77
CA THR A 198 9.97 6.72 -12.06
C THR A 198 9.88 7.94 -11.13
N PRO A 199 10.89 8.20 -10.28
CA PRO A 199 10.86 9.33 -9.37
C PRO A 199 11.03 10.66 -10.11
N CYS A 200 10.75 11.77 -9.43
CA CYS A 200 10.95 13.11 -9.98
C CYS A 200 12.43 13.35 -10.31
N ALA A 201 12.67 14.18 -11.33
CA ALA A 201 14.03 14.56 -11.75
C ALA A 201 14.56 15.80 -11.01
N GLU A 202 13.68 16.50 -10.30
CA GLU A 202 13.97 17.75 -9.59
C GLU A 202 13.09 17.88 -8.34
N TRP A 203 13.44 18.80 -7.45
CA TRP A 203 12.76 18.97 -6.15
C TRP A 203 11.30 19.42 -6.30
N ASN A 204 11.08 20.35 -7.23
CA ASN A 204 9.77 20.95 -7.54
C ASN A 204 9.43 20.71 -9.01
N PRO A 205 9.02 19.49 -9.39
CA PRO A 205 8.73 19.18 -10.78
C PRO A 205 7.58 20.03 -11.31
N SER A 206 7.73 20.49 -12.55
CA SER A 206 6.71 21.28 -13.26
C SER A 206 5.45 20.50 -13.66
N SER A 207 5.48 19.17 -13.53
CA SER A 207 4.35 18.29 -13.79
C SER A 207 4.31 17.13 -12.79
N PRO A 208 3.11 16.61 -12.46
CA PRO A 208 2.98 15.47 -11.57
C PRO A 208 3.67 14.21 -12.10
N GLN A 209 4.36 13.48 -11.23
CA GLN A 209 4.80 12.11 -11.50
C GLN A 209 3.62 11.15 -11.37
N VAL A 210 3.72 9.97 -11.97
CA VAL A 210 2.63 8.99 -11.98
C VAL A 210 3.03 7.79 -11.14
N LEU A 211 2.15 7.38 -10.22
CA LEU A 211 2.16 6.06 -9.57
C LEU A 211 1.23 5.16 -10.37
N SER A 212 1.80 4.14 -10.99
CA SER A 212 1.10 3.28 -11.95
C SER A 212 1.51 1.83 -11.90
N ASN A 213 2.40 1.48 -10.98
CA ASN A 213 2.92 0.14 -10.86
C ASN A 213 2.60 -0.46 -9.48
N PRO A 214 1.33 -0.51 -9.06
CA PRO A 214 1.00 -1.07 -7.76
C PRO A 214 1.25 -2.57 -7.74
N SER A 215 1.61 -3.10 -6.57
CA SER A 215 1.71 -4.55 -6.38
C SER A 215 0.30 -5.14 -6.45
N GLY A 216 0.15 -6.17 -7.27
CA GLY A 216 -1.11 -6.85 -7.51
C GLY A 216 -0.94 -8.11 -8.37
N PRO A 217 -1.83 -9.10 -8.24
CA PRO A 217 -2.88 -9.19 -7.22
C PRO A 217 -2.30 -9.53 -5.84
N VAL A 218 -2.51 -8.65 -4.85
CA VAL A 218 -2.21 -8.97 -3.45
C VAL A 218 -3.44 -9.62 -2.86
N ASN A 219 -3.27 -10.77 -2.20
CA ASN A 219 -4.33 -11.36 -1.38
C ASN A 219 -4.53 -10.46 -0.15
N LEU A 220 -5.22 -9.33 -0.37
CA LEU A 220 -5.89 -8.66 0.72
C LEU A 220 -7.01 -9.64 1.13
N PRO A 221 -7.02 -10.15 2.36
CA PRO A 221 -7.95 -11.19 2.78
C PRO A 221 -9.42 -10.82 2.48
N VAL A 222 -10.07 -11.68 1.71
CA VAL A 222 -11.52 -11.84 1.74
C VAL A 222 -11.81 -13.09 2.54
N ALA A 223 -12.41 -12.91 3.72
CA ALA A 223 -13.23 -13.94 4.34
C ALA A 223 -14.50 -13.30 4.88
N LEU A 224 -15.40 -12.88 3.98
CA LEU A 224 -16.81 -13.16 4.24
C LEU A 224 -17.03 -14.58 3.74
N SER A 225 -16.63 -15.57 4.54
CA SER A 225 -17.26 -16.89 4.40
C SER A 225 -18.75 -16.63 4.52
N ALA A 226 -19.46 -16.84 3.42
CA ALA A 226 -20.89 -16.74 3.36
C ALA A 226 -21.49 -17.39 4.61
N PHE A 227 -22.35 -16.68 5.33
CA PHE A 227 -23.38 -17.33 6.13
C PHE A 227 -24.24 -18.12 5.14
N THR A 228 -23.83 -19.34 4.83
CA THR A 228 -24.78 -20.38 4.50
C THR A 228 -25.21 -20.93 5.85
N LEU A 229 -26.35 -20.44 6.34
CA LEU A 229 -27.14 -21.20 7.28
C LEU A 229 -27.52 -22.49 6.54
N GLU A 230 -26.92 -23.62 6.94
CA GLU A 230 -27.62 -24.90 6.81
C GLU A 230 -28.74 -24.98 7.85
#